data_AF-A0A3E1E9P6-F1
#
_entry.id   AF-A0A3E1E9P6-F1
#
_cell.length_a   1.000
_cell.length_b   1.000
_cell.length_c   1.000
_cell.angle_alpha   90.00
_cell.angle_beta   90.00
_cell.angle_gamma   90.00
#
_symmetry.space_group_name_H-M   'P 1'
#
loop_
_entity.id
_entity.type
_entity.pdbx_description
1 polymer ?
#
loop_
_entity_poly.entity_id
_entity_poly.type
_entity_poly.pdbx_seq_one_letter_code
_entity_poly.pdbx_strand_id
1 'polypeptide(L)'
;MNRSLSTHLPPLFLLAIGISSAFAAPENPAPANGKPIPLTDPSRFGAPQAQGEETAEMKQLQQAGIYQGQPNSLTFFRWKGANPPVLFHLGLWGPQTTNPHAALLPSFQELESLEIHEASFDDSAAQHLAKLPKLRRLTISPVDRYQKPGFTKMQWSYPWLPQVENRPQFTGKALASLSALPLLDFLDLRDARVTSSELVALASFPKLSELGLPNPIDAEGLHSLLSCKHLSAIILGNREVTASEIELLAKLPSLKRLTLRNARLSNETLAALAKLEKITAITIYDCGLTDAHLAHLGKPPQLTQLELVRNEIKGPGLAHLASFSLQKLDLMFNNLSDASLHHLEALRSLEQLSIAYCTAVTDEGLRLGILQKMTHLQLLELRGLTSVTDASLESLSQFGHLKQIGIREDKISWESVDKMRSAMPNTRVFK
;
A
#
# COMPACT_ATOMS: atom_id res chain seq x y z
N MET A 1 45.69 34.40 -5.94
CA MET A 1 44.87 35.63 -5.93
C MET A 1 43.62 35.38 -6.77
N ASN A 2 42.44 35.60 -6.16
CA ASN A 2 41.07 35.82 -6.69
C ASN A 2 40.53 34.90 -7.82
N ARG A 3 39.47 34.10 -7.60
CA ARG A 3 38.01 34.39 -7.37
C ARG A 3 37.25 34.93 -8.61
N SER A 4 36.24 34.16 -9.03
CA SER A 4 34.87 34.57 -9.44
C SER A 4 34.03 33.31 -9.76
N LEU A 5 33.14 32.81 -8.89
CA LEU A 5 31.66 33.02 -8.84
C LEU A 5 30.93 32.57 -10.13
N SER A 6 30.27 31.41 -10.17
CA SER A 6 28.94 31.05 -9.60
C SER A 6 27.75 31.43 -10.49
N THR A 7 27.09 30.42 -11.08
CA THR A 7 25.62 30.27 -11.10
C THR A 7 25.27 28.78 -11.21
N HIS A 8 25.28 28.05 -10.10
CA HIS A 8 24.61 26.75 -10.01
C HIS A 8 23.16 26.98 -9.61
N LEU A 9 22.22 26.64 -10.50
CA LEU A 9 20.82 26.44 -10.14
C LEU A 9 20.68 25.16 -9.30
N PRO A 10 19.87 25.15 -8.23
CA PRO A 10 19.66 23.93 -7.46
C PRO A 10 18.76 22.96 -8.23
N PRO A 11 18.99 21.64 -8.18
CA PRO A 11 18.05 20.67 -8.70
C PRO A 11 16.80 20.65 -7.82
N LEU A 12 15.65 20.98 -8.42
CA LEU A 12 14.32 20.83 -7.83
C LEU A 12 13.97 19.34 -7.72
N PHE A 13 13.93 18.82 -6.49
CA PHE A 13 13.53 17.44 -6.20
C PHE A 13 12.00 17.34 -6.04
N LEU A 14 11.37 16.56 -6.91
CA LEU A 14 9.93 16.25 -6.91
C LEU A 14 9.64 15.05 -5.98
N LEU A 15 8.87 15.28 -4.91
CA LEU A 15 8.37 14.24 -3.98
C LEU A 15 7.05 13.63 -4.48
N ALA A 16 6.96 12.30 -4.64
CA ALA A 16 5.70 11.58 -4.88
C ALA A 16 5.60 10.32 -3.99
N ILE A 17 4.40 10.14 -3.41
CA ILE A 17 4.06 9.26 -2.28
C ILE A 17 3.83 7.82 -2.73
N GLY A 18 4.44 6.85 -2.04
CA GLY A 18 4.02 5.45 -2.08
C GLY A 18 2.73 5.28 -1.26
N ILE A 19 1.61 5.04 -1.94
CA ILE A 19 0.38 4.60 -1.30
C ILE A 19 0.15 3.16 -1.75
N SER A 20 0.51 2.21 -0.89
CA SER A 20 -0.11 0.90 -0.86
C SER A 20 -0.70 0.73 0.54
N SER A 21 -1.99 0.40 0.60
CA SER A 21 -2.85 0.25 1.81
C SER A 21 -3.44 1.52 2.48
N ALA A 22 -3.94 2.49 1.69
CA ALA A 22 -4.86 3.51 2.21
C ALA A 22 -6.10 3.73 1.31
N PHE A 23 -6.76 2.64 0.91
CA PHE A 23 -8.14 2.68 0.38
C PHE A 23 -8.98 1.58 1.04
N ALA A 24 -9.03 1.63 2.37
CA ALA A 24 -10.07 1.01 3.19
C ALA A 24 -10.02 1.67 4.57
N ALA A 25 -10.63 2.85 4.71
CA ALA A 25 -11.10 3.25 6.04
C ALA A 25 -12.29 2.33 6.39
N PRO A 26 -12.40 1.79 7.61
CA PRO A 26 -13.65 1.20 8.05
C PRO A 26 -14.71 2.31 8.07
N GLU A 27 -15.88 2.02 7.52
CA GLU A 27 -17.08 2.83 7.75
C GLU A 27 -17.27 2.98 9.27
N ASN A 28 -17.08 4.19 9.80
CA ASN A 28 -17.51 4.56 11.14
C ASN A 28 -18.69 5.52 10.98
N PRO A 29 -19.74 5.41 11.81
CA PRO A 29 -20.97 6.14 11.61
C PRO A 29 -20.72 7.65 11.72
N ALA A 30 -21.39 8.40 10.84
CA ALA A 30 -21.24 9.83 10.65
C ALA A 30 -21.25 10.61 11.98
N PRO A 31 -20.25 11.48 12.25
CA PRO A 31 -20.44 12.58 13.17
C PRO A 31 -21.27 13.66 12.46
N ALA A 32 -22.42 13.97 13.05
CA ALA A 32 -23.23 15.11 12.64
C ALA A 32 -22.38 16.38 12.68
N ASN A 33 -22.46 17.18 11.61
CA ASN A 33 -21.86 18.51 11.43
C ASN A 33 -20.38 18.57 10.98
N GLY A 34 -20.17 18.22 9.70
CA GLY A 34 -19.74 19.18 8.68
C GLY A 34 -18.43 19.95 8.87
N LYS A 35 -17.30 19.31 8.50
CA LYS A 35 -16.29 19.83 7.53
C LYS A 35 -15.29 18.72 7.17
N PRO A 36 -15.10 18.38 5.88
CA PRO A 36 -14.07 17.42 5.45
C PRO A 36 -12.67 17.99 5.67
N ILE A 37 -11.76 17.18 6.22
CA ILE A 37 -10.33 17.48 6.26
C ILE A 37 -9.82 17.48 4.81
N PRO A 38 -9.14 18.53 4.33
CA PRO A 38 -8.61 18.57 2.96
C PRO A 38 -7.55 17.49 2.73
N LEU A 39 -7.62 16.80 1.59
CA LEU A 39 -6.58 15.89 1.07
C LEU A 39 -5.35 16.66 0.53
N THR A 40 -4.98 17.76 1.17
CA THR A 40 -3.78 18.55 0.87
C THR A 40 -2.78 18.53 2.02
N ASP A 41 -2.77 17.49 2.86
CA ASP A 41 -1.69 17.33 3.84
C ASP A 41 -0.47 16.73 3.12
N PRO A 42 0.60 17.51 2.88
CA PRO A 42 1.80 16.99 2.27
C PRO A 42 2.53 16.19 3.34
N SER A 43 2.24 14.89 3.43
CA SER A 43 3.04 13.94 4.21
C SER A 43 4.45 13.89 3.62
N ARG A 44 5.31 14.79 4.08
CA ARG A 44 6.73 14.86 3.75
C ARG A 44 7.47 13.87 4.63
N PHE A 45 8.31 13.03 4.02
CA PHE A 45 9.35 12.29 4.75
C PHE A 45 10.13 13.27 5.64
N GLY A 46 10.21 12.98 6.94
CA GLY A 46 11.03 13.71 7.89
C GLY A 46 10.84 15.23 7.95
N ALA A 47 9.69 15.81 7.55
CA ALA A 47 9.49 17.25 7.69
C ALA A 47 8.38 17.59 8.69
N PRO A 48 8.60 18.59 9.58
CA PRO A 48 7.56 19.12 10.43
C PRO A 48 6.43 19.72 9.59
N GLN A 49 5.25 19.90 10.21
CA GLN A 49 4.14 20.66 9.62
C GLN A 49 4.62 22.00 9.07
N ALA A 50 3.85 22.57 8.14
CA ALA A 50 4.12 23.76 7.34
C ALA A 50 4.41 25.08 8.12
N GLN A 51 4.75 25.04 9.42
CA GLN A 51 5.15 26.18 10.25
C GLN A 51 6.38 25.94 11.15
N GLY A 52 7.17 24.88 10.94
CA GLY A 52 8.59 24.89 11.37
C GLY A 52 8.90 24.74 12.87
N GLU A 53 7.99 24.20 13.69
CA GLU A 53 8.33 23.81 15.07
C GLU A 53 8.51 22.29 15.21
N GLU A 54 9.67 21.87 15.73
CA GLU A 54 9.90 20.50 16.19
C GLU A 54 9.05 20.21 17.44
N THR A 55 8.19 19.21 17.35
CA THR A 55 7.35 18.76 18.48
C THR A 55 8.19 18.10 19.57
N ALA A 56 7.62 17.92 20.76
CA ALA A 56 8.31 17.28 21.88
C ALA A 56 8.74 15.84 21.55
N GLU A 57 7.90 15.11 20.81
CA GLU A 57 8.16 13.74 20.36
C GLU A 57 9.32 13.69 19.36
N MET A 58 9.38 14.63 18.41
CA MET A 58 10.49 14.73 17.47
C MET A 58 11.81 14.99 18.20
N LYS A 59 11.80 15.88 19.19
CA LYS A 59 12.98 16.17 20.03
C LYS A 59 13.43 14.95 20.82
N GLN A 60 12.50 14.19 21.42
CA GLN A 60 12.83 12.93 22.11
C GLN A 60 13.51 11.93 21.18
N LEU A 61 12.97 11.74 19.97
CA LEU A 61 13.53 10.81 18.99
C LEU A 61 14.87 11.30 18.41
N GLN A 62 15.07 12.61 18.31
CA GLN A 62 16.33 13.21 17.90
C GLN A 62 17.41 13.07 18.97
N GLN A 63 17.07 13.31 20.24
CA GLN A 63 17.96 13.09 21.39
C GLN A 63 18.37 11.62 21.52
N ALA A 64 17.47 10.71 21.13
CA ALA A 64 17.74 9.28 21.07
C ALA A 64 18.54 8.83 19.84
N GLY A 65 18.85 9.72 18.90
CA GLY A 65 19.60 9.40 17.68
C GLY A 65 18.81 8.63 16.61
N ILE A 66 17.50 8.44 16.79
CA ILE A 66 16.61 7.73 15.85
C ILE A 66 16.24 8.62 14.67
N TYR A 67 16.12 9.92 14.92
CA TYR A 67 15.74 10.93 13.95
C TYR A 67 16.85 11.97 13.80
N GLN A 68 17.31 12.19 12.57
CA GLN A 68 18.45 13.08 12.31
C GLN A 68 18.05 14.55 12.08
N GLY A 69 16.76 14.90 12.15
CA GLY A 69 16.32 16.27 11.90
C GLY A 69 16.37 16.70 10.43
N GLN A 70 16.57 15.77 9.50
CA GLN A 70 16.80 16.05 8.08
C GLN A 70 15.69 15.45 7.19
N PRO A 71 15.33 16.10 6.07
CA PRO A 71 14.30 15.63 5.13
C PRO A 71 14.51 14.23 4.54
N ASN A 72 15.72 13.68 4.68
CA ASN A 72 16.09 12.34 4.19
C ASN A 72 16.18 11.29 5.31
N SER A 73 15.68 11.59 6.51
CA SER A 73 15.54 10.59 7.56
C SER A 73 14.53 9.53 7.11
N LEU A 74 14.88 8.26 7.28
CA LEU A 74 13.97 7.14 7.01
C LEU A 74 12.81 7.09 8.02
N THR A 75 13.01 7.69 9.19
CA THR A 75 11.96 7.85 10.21
C THR A 75 10.89 8.80 9.71
N PHE A 76 9.63 8.37 9.75
CA PHE A 76 8.51 9.14 9.24
C PHE A 76 7.36 9.24 10.22
N PHE A 77 6.61 10.35 10.12
CA PHE A 77 5.63 10.77 11.11
C PHE A 77 4.32 11.12 10.42
N ARG A 78 3.18 10.85 11.07
CA ARG A 78 1.92 11.52 10.74
C ARG A 78 1.24 12.05 11.99
N TRP A 79 0.64 13.21 11.81
CA TRP A 79 0.06 14.02 12.88
C TRP A 79 -1.44 14.18 12.65
N LYS A 80 -2.21 14.26 13.73
CA LYS A 80 -3.65 14.58 13.69
C LYS A 80 -3.98 15.73 14.65
N GLY A 81 -5.03 16.47 14.34
CA GLY A 81 -5.47 17.62 15.14
C GLY A 81 -4.76 18.92 14.78
N ALA A 82 -5.29 20.04 15.28
CA ALA A 82 -4.88 21.37 14.86
C ALA A 82 -3.88 22.06 15.80
N ASN A 83 -3.95 21.84 17.14
CA ASN A 83 -3.00 22.45 18.09
C ASN A 83 -3.18 21.93 19.55
N PRO A 84 -2.17 21.35 20.21
CA PRO A 84 -0.95 20.81 19.61
C PRO A 84 -1.28 19.58 18.75
N PRO A 85 -0.56 19.37 17.64
CA PRO A 85 -0.72 18.17 16.83
C PRO A 85 -0.30 16.94 17.62
N VAL A 86 -1.01 15.83 17.39
CA VAL A 86 -0.78 14.57 18.08
C VAL A 86 -0.15 13.56 17.12
N LEU A 87 0.98 12.98 17.52
CA LEU A 87 1.62 11.89 16.78
C LEU A 87 0.73 10.65 16.85
N PHE A 88 0.17 10.22 15.72
CA PHE A 88 -0.66 9.01 15.66
C PHE A 88 -0.03 7.89 14.84
N HIS A 89 0.99 8.20 14.03
CA HIS A 89 1.69 7.23 13.20
C HIS A 89 3.20 7.49 13.20
N LEU A 90 3.97 6.44 13.44
CA LEU A 90 5.43 6.48 13.49
C LEU A 90 6.00 5.31 12.67
N GLY A 91 6.94 5.61 11.79
CA GLY A 91 7.72 4.60 11.09
C GLY A 91 9.18 4.64 11.51
N LEU A 92 9.71 3.49 11.90
CA LEU A 92 11.08 3.26 12.34
C LEU A 92 11.80 2.35 11.35
N TRP A 93 13.06 2.66 11.07
CA TRP A 93 13.78 2.02 9.98
C TRP A 93 15.20 1.65 10.36
N GLY A 94 15.65 0.54 9.78
CA GLY A 94 17.05 0.13 9.72
C GLY A 94 17.64 -0.41 11.02
N PRO A 95 18.77 -1.12 10.92
CA PRO A 95 19.36 -1.87 12.03
C PRO A 95 19.87 -0.97 13.17
N GLN A 96 20.05 0.33 12.93
CA GLN A 96 20.42 1.31 13.96
C GLN A 96 19.32 1.50 15.01
N THR A 97 18.07 1.19 14.67
CA THR A 97 16.95 1.26 15.61
C THR A 97 16.91 -0.03 16.45
N THR A 98 17.45 0.04 17.66
CA THR A 98 17.62 -1.07 18.63
C THR A 98 16.68 -1.00 19.83
N ASN A 99 16.57 -2.07 20.65
CA ASN A 99 15.69 -2.16 21.83
C ASN A 99 15.70 -0.96 22.79
N PRO A 100 16.84 -0.30 23.11
CA PRO A 100 16.82 0.92 23.94
C PRO A 100 15.90 2.03 23.40
N HIS A 101 15.75 2.13 22.08
CA HIS A 101 14.83 3.06 21.43
C HIS A 101 13.36 2.64 21.64
N ALA A 102 13.07 1.34 21.72
CA ALA A 102 11.72 0.86 22.01
C ALA A 102 11.24 1.28 23.41
N ALA A 103 12.16 1.51 24.35
CA ALA A 103 11.83 1.98 25.70
C ALA A 103 11.24 3.40 25.72
N LEU A 104 11.42 4.19 24.65
CA LEU A 104 10.81 5.51 24.49
C LEU A 104 9.36 5.43 24.01
N LEU A 105 8.99 4.38 23.28
CA LEU A 105 7.67 4.27 22.65
C LEU A 105 6.50 4.45 23.63
N PRO A 106 6.55 3.96 24.88
CA PRO A 106 5.51 4.22 25.87
C PRO A 106 5.29 5.71 26.21
N SER A 107 6.14 6.67 25.81
CA SER A 107 5.80 8.09 25.95
C SER A 107 4.76 8.56 24.93
N PHE A 108 4.58 7.85 23.82
CA PHE A 108 3.67 8.18 22.72
C PHE A 108 2.28 7.51 22.90
N GLN A 109 1.55 7.93 23.93
CA GLN A 109 0.27 7.32 24.33
C GLN A 109 -0.85 7.39 23.26
N GLU A 110 -0.71 8.30 22.30
CA GLU A 110 -1.67 8.51 21.21
C GLU A 110 -1.33 7.75 19.91
N LEU A 111 -0.25 6.97 19.92
CA LEU A 111 0.19 6.22 18.75
C LEU A 111 -0.81 5.12 18.40
N GLU A 112 -1.39 5.22 17.20
CA GLU A 112 -2.35 4.25 16.66
C GLU A 112 -1.70 3.29 15.66
N SER A 113 -0.60 3.70 15.04
CA SER A 113 0.10 2.92 14.04
C SER A 113 1.60 3.04 14.17
N LEU A 114 2.28 1.89 14.20
CA LEU A 114 3.72 1.79 14.28
C LEU A 114 4.23 0.87 13.17
N GLU A 115 5.16 1.38 12.37
CA GLU A 115 5.86 0.57 11.37
C GLU A 115 7.32 0.40 11.75
N ILE A 116 7.81 -0.82 11.63
CA ILE A 116 9.16 -1.23 11.98
C ILE A 116 9.72 -1.97 10.77
N HIS A 117 10.67 -1.33 10.09
CA HIS A 117 11.26 -1.81 8.86
C HIS A 117 12.73 -2.16 9.07
N GLU A 118 13.08 -3.44 9.09
CA GLU A 118 14.45 -3.95 9.30
C GLU A 118 15.14 -3.40 10.58
N ALA A 119 14.40 -3.09 11.64
CA ALA A 119 14.96 -2.65 12.91
C ALA A 119 15.52 -3.81 13.76
N SER A 120 16.50 -3.53 14.60
CA SER A 120 17.12 -4.50 15.53
C SER A 120 16.31 -4.64 16.82
N PHE A 121 15.03 -5.01 16.68
CA PHE A 121 14.12 -5.25 17.80
C PHE A 121 13.96 -6.75 18.04
N ASP A 122 14.00 -7.15 19.32
CA ASP A 122 13.66 -8.50 19.75
C ASP A 122 12.43 -8.52 20.68
N ASP A 123 12.17 -9.67 21.30
CA ASP A 123 11.04 -9.87 22.20
C ASP A 123 11.03 -8.92 23.42
N SER A 124 12.18 -8.34 23.82
CA SER A 124 12.22 -7.33 24.89
C SER A 124 11.56 -6.02 24.45
N ALA A 125 11.69 -5.63 23.19
CA ALA A 125 10.98 -4.48 22.63
C ALA A 125 9.46 -4.68 22.69
N ALA A 126 8.97 -5.91 22.51
CA ALA A 126 7.53 -6.22 22.56
C ALA A 126 6.90 -5.87 23.92
N GLN A 127 7.66 -5.95 25.02
CA GLN A 127 7.19 -5.57 26.36
C GLN A 127 6.94 -4.06 26.48
N HIS A 128 7.67 -3.24 25.72
CA HIS A 128 7.42 -1.81 25.63
C HIS A 128 6.26 -1.51 24.68
N LEU A 129 6.18 -2.20 23.55
CA LEU A 129 5.07 -2.08 22.60
C LEU A 129 3.72 -2.39 23.25
N ALA A 130 3.66 -3.39 24.11
CA ALA A 130 2.45 -3.77 24.85
C ALA A 130 1.90 -2.66 25.77
N LYS A 131 2.67 -1.59 26.02
CA LYS A 131 2.26 -0.43 26.83
C LYS A 131 1.65 0.71 26.00
N LEU A 132 1.39 0.49 24.71
CA LEU A 132 0.77 1.47 23.80
C LEU A 132 -0.75 1.23 23.75
N PRO A 133 -1.58 1.97 24.51
CA PRO A 133 -2.99 1.62 24.71
C PRO A 133 -3.85 1.81 23.46
N LYS A 134 -3.40 2.66 22.53
CA LYS A 134 -4.13 3.03 21.31
C LYS A 134 -3.63 2.32 20.05
N LEU A 135 -2.61 1.46 20.16
CA LEU A 135 -2.00 0.81 19.01
C LEU A 135 -3.00 -0.15 18.34
N ARG A 136 -3.29 0.12 17.07
CA ARG A 136 -4.18 -0.67 16.20
C ARG A 136 -3.41 -1.43 15.13
N ARG A 137 -2.39 -0.77 14.57
CA ARG A 137 -1.60 -1.31 13.45
C ARG A 137 -0.14 -1.41 13.84
N LEU A 138 0.39 -2.63 13.82
CA LEU A 138 1.81 -2.89 14.02
C LEU A 138 2.37 -3.60 12.79
N THR A 139 3.31 -2.96 12.10
CA THR A 139 4.00 -3.53 10.95
C THR A 139 5.42 -3.91 11.35
N ILE A 140 5.78 -5.18 11.20
CA ILE A 140 7.15 -5.71 11.33
C ILE A 140 7.49 -6.35 9.98
N SER A 141 8.03 -5.56 9.06
CA SER A 141 8.20 -5.96 7.66
C SER A 141 9.61 -5.70 7.12
N PRO A 142 10.07 -6.49 6.13
CA PRO A 142 11.36 -6.24 5.51
C PRO A 142 11.26 -4.99 4.62
N VAL A 143 12.39 -4.38 4.31
CA VAL A 143 12.42 -3.30 3.32
C VAL A 143 12.33 -3.93 1.94
N ASP A 144 11.37 -3.48 1.16
CA ASP A 144 11.17 -3.95 -0.21
C ASP A 144 12.24 -3.39 -1.14
N ARG A 145 13.33 -4.14 -1.28
CA ARG A 145 14.44 -3.80 -2.19
C ARG A 145 14.08 -4.23 -3.60
N TYR A 146 13.79 -3.26 -4.46
CA TYR A 146 13.47 -3.52 -5.87
C TYR A 146 14.75 -3.61 -6.72
N GLN A 147 14.73 -4.44 -7.77
CA GLN A 147 15.59 -4.37 -8.96
C GLN A 147 14.82 -4.97 -10.15
N LYS A 148 14.26 -4.17 -11.06
CA LYS A 148 13.64 -4.68 -12.32
C LYS A 148 14.35 -4.09 -13.54
N PRO A 149 14.75 -4.94 -14.50
CA PRO A 149 15.25 -4.49 -15.80
C PRO A 149 14.22 -3.62 -16.54
N GLY A 150 14.64 -2.55 -17.21
CA GLY A 150 13.77 -1.65 -17.99
C GLY A 150 13.28 -0.39 -17.23
N PHE A 151 13.37 -0.37 -15.90
CA PHE A 151 13.21 0.85 -15.10
C PHE A 151 14.60 1.45 -14.84
N THR A 152 15.14 2.21 -15.79
CA THR A 152 16.57 2.60 -15.86
C THR A 152 17.05 3.66 -14.86
N LYS A 153 16.23 4.01 -13.88
CA LYS A 153 16.66 4.71 -12.66
C LYS A 153 15.54 4.54 -11.64
N MET A 154 15.82 3.93 -10.50
CA MET A 154 14.86 3.99 -9.40
C MET A 154 14.75 5.44 -8.95
N GLN A 155 13.60 6.06 -9.20
CA GLN A 155 13.23 7.28 -8.50
C GLN A 155 12.94 6.99 -7.01
N TRP A 156 12.79 5.71 -6.62
CA TRP A 156 12.38 5.28 -5.27
C TRP A 156 13.21 4.14 -4.68
N SER A 157 14.53 4.14 -4.86
CA SER A 157 15.38 3.30 -4.01
C SER A 157 15.63 4.07 -2.72
N TYR A 158 15.14 3.56 -1.59
CA TYR A 158 15.67 3.95 -0.29
C TYR A 158 17.20 3.80 -0.32
N PRO A 159 17.97 4.70 0.31
CA PRO A 159 19.42 4.51 0.43
C PRO A 159 19.66 3.09 0.92
N TRP A 160 20.38 2.30 0.12
CA TRP A 160 20.63 0.88 0.36
C TRP A 160 21.25 0.72 1.75
N LEU A 161 20.43 0.46 2.77
CA LEU A 161 20.96 0.09 4.08
C LEU A 161 21.60 -1.30 3.91
N PRO A 162 22.85 -1.50 4.37
CA PRO A 162 23.46 -2.82 4.36
C PRO A 162 22.54 -3.82 5.07
N GLN A 163 22.29 -4.98 4.46
CA GLN A 163 21.61 -6.04 5.20
C GLN A 163 22.52 -6.49 6.34
N VAL A 164 21.94 -6.55 7.54
CA VAL A 164 22.59 -7.14 8.71
C VAL A 164 21.96 -8.51 8.90
N GLU A 165 22.63 -9.54 8.40
CA GLU A 165 22.11 -10.92 8.36
C GLU A 165 21.79 -11.49 9.76
N ASN A 166 22.40 -10.93 10.82
CA ASN A 166 22.29 -11.43 12.18
C ASN A 166 21.79 -10.38 13.19
N ARG A 167 20.82 -9.54 12.78
CA ARG A 167 20.17 -8.65 13.76
C ARG A 167 19.13 -9.39 14.61
N PRO A 168 18.86 -8.91 15.84
CA PRO A 168 17.73 -9.38 16.63
C PRO A 168 16.40 -9.14 15.89
N GLN A 169 15.47 -10.09 16.02
CA GLN A 169 14.13 -10.07 15.43
C GLN A 169 13.12 -10.58 16.45
N PHE A 170 11.86 -10.17 16.32
CA PHE A 170 10.75 -10.71 17.10
C PHE A 170 10.58 -12.21 16.85
N THR A 171 10.31 -12.98 17.90
CA THR A 171 9.99 -14.42 17.84
C THR A 171 8.58 -14.68 18.37
N GLY A 172 8.16 -15.95 18.51
CA GLY A 172 6.86 -16.28 19.11
C GLY A 172 6.66 -15.74 20.52
N LYS A 173 7.73 -15.50 21.30
CA LYS A 173 7.63 -14.90 22.64
C LYS A 173 7.08 -13.48 22.60
N ALA A 174 7.34 -12.73 21.54
CA ALA A 174 6.75 -11.40 21.34
C ALA A 174 5.22 -11.47 21.25
N LEU A 175 4.67 -12.51 20.61
CA LEU A 175 3.22 -12.66 20.42
C LEU A 175 2.46 -12.70 21.76
N ALA A 176 3.03 -13.34 22.79
CA ALA A 176 2.45 -13.35 24.12
C ALA A 176 2.30 -11.94 24.70
N SER A 177 3.32 -11.08 24.53
CA SER A 177 3.27 -9.68 24.98
C SER A 177 2.33 -8.84 24.12
N LEU A 178 2.37 -9.01 22.80
CA LEU A 178 1.56 -8.24 21.84
C LEU A 178 0.07 -8.59 21.92
N SER A 179 -0.28 -9.83 22.32
CA SER A 179 -1.68 -10.24 22.50
C SER A 179 -2.41 -9.46 23.60
N ALA A 180 -1.67 -8.82 24.51
CA ALA A 180 -2.23 -7.95 25.55
C ALA A 180 -2.74 -6.60 25.01
N LEU A 181 -2.41 -6.24 23.75
CA LEU A 181 -2.87 -5.00 23.14
C LEU A 181 -4.36 -5.06 22.82
N PRO A 182 -5.21 -4.24 23.46
CA PRO A 182 -6.67 -4.40 23.39
C PRO A 182 -7.29 -3.94 22.07
N LEU A 183 -6.56 -3.15 21.28
CA LEU A 183 -7.04 -2.53 20.04
C LEU A 183 -6.30 -3.02 18.79
N LEU A 184 -5.30 -3.89 18.91
CA LEU A 184 -4.51 -4.34 17.77
C LEU A 184 -5.39 -5.16 16.82
N ASP A 185 -5.64 -4.59 15.63
CA ASP A 185 -6.50 -5.16 14.59
C ASP A 185 -5.71 -5.54 13.33
N PHE A 186 -4.50 -5.00 13.17
CA PHE A 186 -3.55 -5.29 12.09
C PHE A 186 -2.17 -5.64 12.67
N LEU A 187 -1.64 -6.79 12.28
CA LEU A 187 -0.28 -7.22 12.63
C LEU A 187 0.42 -7.79 11.39
N ASP A 188 1.54 -7.21 10.98
CA ASP A 188 2.39 -7.76 9.92
C ASP A 188 3.66 -8.33 10.55
N LEU A 189 3.95 -9.61 10.31
CA LEU A 189 5.07 -10.37 10.88
C LEU A 189 6.07 -10.80 9.80
N ARG A 190 6.04 -10.22 8.59
CA ARG A 190 6.91 -10.65 7.47
C ARG A 190 8.41 -10.55 7.77
N ASP A 191 8.81 -9.75 8.75
CA ASP A 191 10.20 -9.61 9.23
C ASP A 191 10.42 -10.17 10.65
N ALA A 192 9.51 -11.02 11.12
CA ALA A 192 9.64 -11.72 12.39
C ALA A 192 10.13 -13.17 12.17
N ARG A 193 10.88 -13.70 13.14
CA ARG A 193 11.30 -15.11 13.22
C ARG A 193 10.32 -15.90 14.07
N VAL A 194 9.07 -15.96 13.64
CA VAL A 194 8.01 -16.74 14.29
C VAL A 194 7.86 -18.09 13.61
N THR A 195 7.91 -19.16 14.40
CA THR A 195 7.73 -20.54 13.89
C THR A 195 6.25 -20.92 13.76
N SER A 196 5.97 -21.95 12.95
CA SER A 196 4.61 -22.45 12.72
C SER A 196 3.87 -22.84 14.00
N SER A 197 4.55 -23.45 14.97
CA SER A 197 3.97 -23.87 16.25
C SER A 197 3.65 -22.69 17.19
N GLU A 198 4.33 -21.56 17.02
CA GLU A 198 4.11 -20.35 17.80
C GLU A 198 2.92 -19.52 17.29
N LEU A 199 2.48 -19.73 16.04
CA LEU A 199 1.33 -19.03 15.45
C LEU A 199 0.00 -19.36 16.15
N VAL A 200 -0.06 -20.44 16.93
CA VAL A 200 -1.25 -20.73 17.76
C VAL A 200 -1.56 -19.60 18.76
N ALA A 201 -0.56 -18.80 19.14
CA ALA A 201 -0.73 -17.64 20.02
C ALA A 201 -1.63 -16.55 19.40
N LEU A 202 -1.75 -16.51 18.07
CA LEU A 202 -2.59 -15.53 17.35
C LEU A 202 -4.07 -15.63 17.74
N ALA A 203 -4.53 -16.81 18.17
CA ALA A 203 -5.89 -17.02 18.65
C ALA A 203 -6.23 -16.20 19.91
N SER A 204 -5.21 -15.75 20.66
CA SER A 204 -5.38 -14.96 21.89
C SER A 204 -5.57 -13.47 21.65
N PHE A 205 -5.39 -12.98 20.41
CA PHE A 205 -5.56 -11.56 20.12
C PHE A 205 -7.05 -11.20 20.07
N PRO A 206 -7.50 -10.20 20.85
CA PRO A 206 -8.93 -9.94 21.03
C PRO A 206 -9.60 -9.34 19.79
N LYS A 207 -8.85 -8.65 18.92
CA LYS A 207 -9.38 -7.90 17.77
C LYS A 207 -8.63 -8.10 16.46
N LEU A 208 -7.68 -9.04 16.41
CA LEU A 208 -6.84 -9.24 15.23
C LEU A 208 -7.70 -9.64 14.02
N SER A 209 -7.69 -8.80 12.99
CA SER A 209 -8.54 -8.92 11.81
C SER A 209 -7.75 -8.95 10.50
N GLU A 210 -6.52 -8.47 10.52
CA GLU A 210 -5.60 -8.48 9.39
C GLU A 210 -4.23 -8.99 9.83
N LEU A 211 -3.66 -9.93 9.07
CA LEU A 211 -2.39 -10.57 9.41
C LEU A 211 -1.47 -10.67 8.20
N GLY A 212 -0.26 -10.11 8.33
CA GLY A 212 0.88 -10.45 7.46
C GLY A 212 1.66 -11.60 8.05
N LEU A 213 1.75 -12.70 7.30
CA LEU A 213 2.37 -13.93 7.79
C LEU A 213 3.90 -13.87 7.68
N PRO A 214 4.62 -14.44 8.66
CA PRO A 214 6.07 -14.56 8.59
C PRO A 214 6.48 -15.47 7.43
N ASN A 215 7.74 -15.36 7.03
CA ASN A 215 8.36 -16.29 6.10
C ASN A 215 9.63 -16.90 6.71
N PRO A 216 9.85 -18.22 6.58
CA PRO A 216 8.95 -19.21 5.96
C PRO A 216 7.71 -19.53 6.83
N ILE A 217 6.65 -20.03 6.21
CA ILE A 217 5.48 -20.62 6.88
C ILE A 217 5.10 -21.91 6.17
N ASP A 218 4.80 -22.97 6.94
CA ASP A 218 4.38 -24.27 6.43
C ASP A 218 2.85 -24.48 6.57
N ALA A 219 2.39 -25.67 6.19
CA ALA A 219 0.97 -26.04 6.27
C ALA A 219 0.42 -26.10 7.71
N GLU A 220 1.25 -26.45 8.70
CA GLU A 220 0.85 -26.49 10.12
C GLU A 220 0.63 -25.08 10.66
N GLY A 221 1.51 -24.14 10.30
CA GLY A 221 1.39 -22.74 10.62
C GLY A 221 0.13 -22.11 10.04
N LEU A 222 -0.18 -22.41 8.78
CA LEU A 222 -1.44 -21.97 8.16
C LEU A 222 -2.67 -22.63 8.77
N HIS A 223 -2.57 -23.92 9.17
CA HIS A 223 -3.68 -24.62 9.81
C HIS A 223 -4.03 -23.99 11.16
N SER A 224 -3.03 -23.49 11.89
CA SER A 224 -3.22 -22.78 13.16
C SER A 224 -4.13 -21.55 13.02
N LEU A 225 -4.19 -20.92 11.84
CA LEU A 225 -5.03 -19.76 11.57
C LEU A 225 -6.53 -20.09 11.60
N LEU A 226 -6.92 -21.36 11.45
CA LEU A 226 -8.34 -21.78 11.53
C LEU A 226 -8.98 -21.47 12.90
N SER A 227 -8.16 -21.31 13.93
CA SER A 227 -8.60 -20.89 15.27
C SER A 227 -8.92 -19.39 15.38
N CYS A 228 -8.43 -18.56 14.44
CA CYS A 228 -8.55 -17.10 14.46
C CYS A 228 -9.90 -16.66 13.85
N LYS A 229 -10.94 -16.55 14.69
CA LYS A 229 -12.33 -16.31 14.26
C LYS A 229 -12.57 -14.95 13.58
N HIS A 230 -11.75 -13.95 13.89
CA HIS A 230 -11.90 -12.58 13.42
C HIS A 230 -11.03 -12.24 12.20
N LEU A 231 -10.19 -13.18 11.75
CA LEU A 231 -9.26 -12.92 10.67
C LEU A 231 -10.00 -12.76 9.33
N SER A 232 -9.94 -11.55 8.79
CA SER A 232 -10.65 -11.11 7.59
C SER A 232 -9.73 -10.76 6.43
N ALA A 233 -8.46 -10.45 6.72
CA ALA A 233 -7.45 -10.20 5.70
C ALA A 233 -6.16 -10.96 5.99
N ILE A 234 -5.57 -11.55 4.96
CA ILE A 234 -4.28 -12.23 5.04
C ILE A 234 -3.33 -11.67 3.98
N ILE A 235 -2.09 -11.42 4.39
CA ILE A 235 -0.99 -11.06 3.51
C ILE A 235 0.04 -12.20 3.52
N LEU A 236 0.31 -12.74 2.34
CA LEU A 236 1.25 -13.83 2.05
C LEU A 236 2.21 -13.38 0.95
N GLY A 237 3.47 -13.80 1.00
CA GLY A 237 4.41 -13.32 0.01
C GLY A 237 5.85 -13.77 0.17
N ASN A 238 6.73 -13.32 -0.73
CA ASN A 238 8.17 -13.58 -0.75
C ASN A 238 8.54 -15.08 -0.81
N ARG A 239 7.65 -15.92 -1.35
CA ARG A 239 7.84 -17.36 -1.53
C ARG A 239 6.90 -17.92 -2.60
N GLU A 240 7.05 -19.21 -2.90
CA GLU A 240 6.02 -19.93 -3.64
C GLU A 240 4.78 -20.13 -2.79
N VAL A 241 3.60 -19.85 -3.35
CA VAL A 241 2.30 -20.11 -2.74
C VAL A 241 1.59 -21.17 -3.57
N THR A 242 1.17 -22.24 -2.92
CA THR A 242 0.61 -23.43 -3.55
C THR A 242 -0.93 -23.43 -3.53
N ALA A 243 -1.54 -24.21 -4.41
CA ALA A 243 -3.00 -24.37 -4.46
C ALA A 243 -3.58 -24.92 -3.15
N SER A 244 -2.88 -25.85 -2.48
CA SER A 244 -3.32 -26.44 -1.21
C SER A 244 -3.37 -25.41 -0.08
N GLU A 245 -2.49 -24.41 -0.10
CA GLU A 245 -2.52 -23.31 0.86
C GLU A 245 -3.74 -22.41 0.62
N ILE A 246 -4.04 -22.05 -0.63
CA ILE A 246 -5.26 -21.31 -0.97
C ILE A 246 -6.52 -22.08 -0.54
N GLU A 247 -6.54 -23.40 -0.72
CA GLU A 247 -7.63 -24.26 -0.25
C GLU A 247 -7.78 -24.30 1.27
N LEU A 248 -6.67 -24.22 2.00
CA LEU A 248 -6.70 -24.12 3.45
C LEU A 248 -7.25 -22.76 3.90
N LEU A 249 -6.82 -21.67 3.24
CA LEU A 249 -7.35 -20.32 3.48
C LEU A 249 -8.85 -20.21 3.16
N ALA A 250 -9.34 -20.97 2.18
CA ALA A 250 -10.78 -21.04 1.87
C ALA A 250 -11.62 -21.56 3.04
N LYS A 251 -11.03 -22.30 3.98
CA LYS A 251 -11.71 -22.79 5.18
C LYS A 251 -11.85 -21.73 6.28
N LEU A 252 -11.19 -20.58 6.14
CA LEU A 252 -11.30 -19.49 7.12
C LEU A 252 -12.69 -18.86 7.04
N PRO A 253 -13.46 -18.84 8.14
CA PRO A 253 -14.88 -18.49 8.10
C PRO A 253 -15.14 -17.02 7.73
N SER A 254 -14.17 -16.14 7.99
CA SER A 254 -14.32 -14.69 7.92
C SER A 254 -13.42 -14.03 6.87
N LEU A 255 -12.68 -14.81 6.06
CA LEU A 255 -11.70 -14.25 5.11
C LEU A 255 -12.41 -13.50 3.97
N LYS A 256 -12.10 -12.21 3.87
CA LYS A 256 -12.65 -11.26 2.88
C LYS A 256 -11.60 -10.65 1.97
N ARG A 257 -10.34 -10.59 2.41
CA ARG A 257 -9.23 -10.01 1.65
C ARG A 257 -8.03 -10.94 1.63
N LEU A 258 -7.40 -11.09 0.47
CA LEU A 258 -6.14 -11.82 0.31
C LEU A 258 -5.16 -10.95 -0.47
N THR A 259 -3.98 -10.74 0.11
CA THR A 259 -2.86 -10.09 -0.55
C THR A 259 -1.76 -11.11 -0.79
N LEU A 260 -1.42 -11.33 -2.05
CA LEU A 260 -0.27 -12.12 -2.50
C LEU A 260 0.80 -11.15 -2.98
N ARG A 261 1.98 -11.18 -2.36
CA ARG A 261 3.01 -10.16 -2.58
C ARG A 261 4.36 -10.78 -2.90
N ASN A 262 4.96 -10.44 -4.04
CA ASN A 262 6.26 -10.99 -4.43
C ASN A 262 6.28 -12.53 -4.29
N ALA A 263 5.19 -13.17 -4.71
CA ALA A 263 4.98 -14.61 -4.57
C ALA A 263 5.08 -15.28 -5.94
N ARG A 264 5.64 -16.49 -5.97
CA ARG A 264 5.57 -17.34 -7.17
C ARG A 264 4.23 -18.06 -7.15
N LEU A 265 3.42 -17.85 -8.19
CA LEU A 265 2.08 -18.42 -8.33
C LEU A 265 2.05 -19.34 -9.56
N SER A 266 1.63 -20.59 -9.38
CA SER A 266 1.37 -21.49 -10.51
C SER A 266 -0.05 -21.28 -11.06
N ASN A 267 -0.33 -21.86 -12.23
CA ASN A 267 -1.68 -21.84 -12.80
C ASN A 267 -2.70 -22.53 -11.89
N GLU A 268 -2.30 -23.59 -11.20
CA GLU A 268 -3.12 -24.31 -10.24
C GLU A 268 -3.43 -23.43 -9.02
N THR A 269 -2.44 -22.68 -8.52
CA THR A 269 -2.65 -21.72 -7.44
C THR A 269 -3.66 -20.63 -7.83
N LEU A 270 -3.53 -20.07 -9.04
CA LEU A 270 -4.46 -19.06 -9.55
C LEU A 270 -5.88 -19.62 -9.72
N ALA A 271 -6.00 -20.85 -10.23
CA ALA A 271 -7.31 -21.51 -10.37
C ALA A 271 -7.95 -21.78 -9.01
N ALA A 272 -7.16 -22.14 -7.99
CA ALA A 272 -7.63 -22.38 -6.64
C ALA A 272 -8.27 -21.16 -5.98
N LEU A 273 -7.99 -19.93 -6.44
CA LEU A 273 -8.64 -18.71 -5.93
C LEU A 273 -10.16 -18.76 -6.07
N ALA A 274 -10.70 -19.52 -7.05
CA ALA A 274 -12.14 -19.70 -7.21
C ALA A 274 -12.82 -20.36 -5.98
N LYS A 275 -12.05 -21.10 -5.17
CA LYS A 275 -12.54 -21.77 -3.95
C LYS A 275 -12.74 -20.81 -2.78
N LEU A 276 -12.26 -19.57 -2.87
CA LEU A 276 -12.41 -18.55 -1.83
C LEU A 276 -13.81 -17.90 -1.89
N GLU A 277 -14.86 -18.66 -1.56
CA GLU A 277 -16.27 -18.27 -1.80
C GLU A 277 -16.69 -16.94 -1.18
N LYS A 278 -16.05 -16.55 -0.07
CA LYS A 278 -16.40 -15.35 0.70
C LYS A 278 -15.55 -14.13 0.37
N ILE A 279 -14.50 -14.28 -0.46
CA ILE A 279 -13.54 -13.21 -0.70
C ILE A 279 -14.15 -12.10 -1.55
N THR A 280 -13.88 -10.85 -1.17
CA THR A 280 -14.38 -9.66 -1.86
C THR A 280 -13.25 -8.85 -2.49
N ALA A 281 -12.03 -8.96 -1.97
CA ALA A 281 -10.85 -8.30 -2.52
C ALA A 281 -9.64 -9.23 -2.63
N ILE A 282 -8.98 -9.22 -3.79
CA ILE A 282 -7.71 -9.89 -4.01
C ILE A 282 -6.70 -8.86 -4.54
N THR A 283 -5.54 -8.79 -3.89
CA THR A 283 -4.39 -8.01 -4.35
C THR A 283 -3.25 -8.97 -4.70
N ILE A 284 -2.79 -8.96 -5.95
CA ILE A 284 -1.62 -9.71 -6.42
C ILE A 284 -0.56 -8.69 -6.83
N TYR A 285 0.36 -8.43 -5.92
CA TYR A 285 1.41 -7.44 -6.07
C TYR A 285 2.73 -8.11 -6.46
N ASP A 286 3.31 -7.71 -7.59
CA ASP A 286 4.67 -8.10 -7.99
C ASP A 286 4.91 -9.61 -8.04
N CYS A 287 3.95 -10.38 -8.55
CA CYS A 287 4.04 -11.85 -8.63
C CYS A 287 4.43 -12.35 -10.03
N GLY A 288 4.84 -11.45 -10.93
CA GLY A 288 5.24 -11.80 -12.30
C GLY A 288 4.10 -12.29 -13.19
N LEU A 289 2.85 -11.92 -12.89
CA LEU A 289 1.70 -12.33 -13.72
C LEU A 289 1.84 -11.79 -15.15
N THR A 290 1.45 -12.61 -16.13
CA THR A 290 1.42 -12.27 -17.55
C THR A 290 0.00 -12.47 -18.08
N ASP A 291 -0.26 -12.08 -19.33
CA ASP A 291 -1.56 -12.30 -19.98
C ASP A 291 -2.01 -13.77 -19.95
N ALA A 292 -1.07 -14.72 -20.09
CA ALA A 292 -1.37 -16.16 -20.04
C ALA A 292 -1.87 -16.61 -18.66
N HIS A 293 -1.34 -16.03 -17.58
CA HIS A 293 -1.77 -16.34 -16.22
C HIS A 293 -3.20 -15.89 -15.95
N LEU A 294 -3.67 -14.81 -16.59
CA LEU A 294 -5.04 -14.31 -16.41
C LEU A 294 -6.12 -15.29 -16.92
N ALA A 295 -5.77 -16.18 -17.86
CA ALA A 295 -6.67 -17.26 -18.30
C ALA A 295 -6.93 -18.30 -17.20
N HIS A 296 -6.02 -18.41 -16.23
CA HIS A 296 -6.12 -19.34 -15.09
C HIS A 296 -6.60 -18.66 -13.81
N LEU A 297 -6.86 -17.35 -13.84
CA LEU A 297 -7.32 -16.64 -12.66
C LEU A 297 -8.72 -17.13 -12.27
N GLY A 298 -8.79 -17.85 -11.14
CA GLY A 298 -10.06 -18.29 -10.58
C GLY A 298 -10.99 -17.12 -10.32
N LYS A 299 -12.29 -17.34 -10.52
CA LYS A 299 -13.33 -16.32 -10.32
C LYS A 299 -14.11 -16.61 -9.03
N PRO A 300 -13.68 -16.11 -7.87
CA PRO A 300 -14.49 -16.18 -6.66
C PRO A 300 -15.83 -15.46 -6.88
N PRO A 301 -16.95 -16.03 -6.39
CA PRO A 301 -18.30 -15.55 -6.70
C PRO A 301 -18.62 -14.17 -6.11
N GLN A 302 -17.96 -13.76 -5.03
CA GLN A 302 -18.17 -12.47 -4.35
C GLN A 302 -17.07 -11.43 -4.64
N LEU A 303 -16.14 -11.73 -5.56
CA LEU A 303 -15.01 -10.85 -5.84
C LEU A 303 -15.48 -9.57 -6.55
N THR A 304 -15.26 -8.42 -5.90
CA THR A 304 -15.59 -7.10 -6.44
C THR A 304 -14.37 -6.22 -6.62
N GLN A 305 -13.25 -6.53 -5.95
CA GLN A 305 -12.02 -5.75 -6.02
C GLN A 305 -10.86 -6.65 -6.43
N LEU A 306 -10.20 -6.30 -7.53
CA LEU A 306 -9.04 -7.01 -8.02
C LEU A 306 -7.91 -6.01 -8.27
N GLU A 307 -6.77 -6.23 -7.64
CA GLU A 307 -5.59 -5.41 -7.83
C GLU A 307 -4.46 -6.30 -8.35
N LEU A 308 -3.98 -6.06 -9.57
CA LEU A 308 -2.92 -6.81 -10.24
C LEU A 308 -1.68 -5.93 -10.38
N VAL A 309 -1.26 -5.32 -9.30
CA VAL A 309 -0.25 -4.26 -9.30
C VAL A 309 1.15 -4.81 -9.56
N ARG A 310 1.91 -4.12 -10.40
CA ARG A 310 3.33 -4.38 -10.68
C ARG A 310 3.62 -5.77 -11.25
N ASN A 311 2.78 -6.25 -12.16
CA ASN A 311 3.02 -7.50 -12.87
C ASN A 311 3.59 -7.23 -14.27
N GLU A 312 3.47 -8.19 -15.19
CA GLU A 312 3.97 -8.15 -16.56
C GLU A 312 2.84 -8.26 -17.59
N ILE A 313 1.63 -7.85 -17.21
CA ILE A 313 0.43 -7.88 -18.07
C ILE A 313 0.60 -6.86 -19.19
N LYS A 314 0.36 -7.27 -20.44
CA LYS A 314 0.47 -6.39 -21.62
C LYS A 314 -0.88 -5.96 -22.17
N GLY A 315 -1.96 -6.67 -21.86
CA GLY A 315 -3.31 -6.25 -22.24
C GLY A 315 -4.21 -7.38 -22.76
N PRO A 316 -3.78 -8.24 -23.69
CA PRO A 316 -4.65 -9.26 -24.26
C PRO A 316 -5.33 -10.18 -23.23
N GLY A 317 -4.64 -10.50 -22.13
CA GLY A 317 -5.16 -11.33 -21.06
C GLY A 317 -6.26 -10.66 -20.24
N LEU A 318 -6.40 -9.32 -20.30
CA LEU A 318 -7.48 -8.59 -19.64
C LEU A 318 -8.86 -8.99 -20.17
N ALA A 319 -8.94 -9.55 -21.38
CA ALA A 319 -10.18 -10.12 -21.92
C ALA A 319 -10.77 -11.22 -21.03
N HIS A 320 -9.95 -11.97 -20.28
CA HIS A 320 -10.42 -12.97 -19.33
C HIS A 320 -11.13 -12.35 -18.11
N LEU A 321 -10.87 -11.07 -17.82
CA LEU A 321 -11.54 -10.34 -16.73
C LEU A 321 -12.96 -9.91 -17.09
N ALA A 322 -13.35 -9.93 -18.38
CA ALA A 322 -14.67 -9.52 -18.85
C ALA A 322 -15.84 -10.25 -18.18
N SER A 323 -15.60 -11.48 -17.69
CA SER A 323 -16.62 -12.26 -16.99
C SER A 323 -16.77 -11.88 -15.51
N PHE A 324 -15.86 -11.10 -14.94
CA PHE A 324 -15.88 -10.72 -13.54
C PHE A 324 -16.80 -9.51 -13.32
N SER A 325 -17.49 -9.48 -12.18
CA SER A 325 -18.34 -8.36 -11.77
C SER A 325 -17.57 -7.40 -10.85
N LEU A 326 -16.45 -6.87 -11.36
CA LEU A 326 -15.57 -6.00 -10.59
C LEU A 326 -16.15 -4.59 -10.46
N GLN A 327 -16.02 -4.03 -9.26
CA GLN A 327 -16.23 -2.62 -8.94
C GLN A 327 -14.91 -1.86 -8.87
N LYS A 328 -13.80 -2.53 -8.50
CA LYS A 328 -12.47 -1.93 -8.45
C LYS A 328 -11.47 -2.81 -9.20
N LEU A 329 -10.70 -2.18 -10.09
CA LEU A 329 -9.59 -2.80 -10.80
C LEU A 329 -8.37 -1.88 -10.73
N ASP A 330 -7.27 -2.39 -10.18
CA ASP A 330 -5.98 -1.71 -10.20
C ASP A 330 -4.97 -2.50 -11.03
N LEU A 331 -4.45 -1.85 -12.07
CA LEU A 331 -3.45 -2.40 -12.99
C LEU A 331 -2.15 -1.61 -12.95
N MET A 332 -1.91 -0.85 -11.87
CA MET A 332 -0.74 0.01 -11.73
C MET A 332 0.57 -0.75 -11.98
N PHE A 333 1.55 -0.10 -12.62
CA PHE A 333 2.88 -0.67 -12.94
C PHE A 333 2.85 -1.93 -13.83
N ASN A 334 1.84 -2.11 -14.67
CA ASN A 334 1.86 -3.10 -15.75
C ASN A 334 2.33 -2.50 -17.08
N ASN A 335 2.50 -3.36 -18.08
CA ASN A 335 3.00 -2.99 -19.41
C ASN A 335 1.85 -2.73 -20.40
N LEU A 336 0.84 -1.96 -19.97
CA LEU A 336 -0.33 -1.66 -20.80
C LEU A 336 -0.03 -0.59 -21.85
N SER A 337 -0.73 -0.68 -22.97
CA SER A 337 -0.68 0.25 -24.11
C SER A 337 -2.08 0.75 -24.46
N ASP A 338 -2.18 1.66 -25.41
CA ASP A 338 -3.48 2.17 -25.91
C ASP A 338 -4.42 1.04 -26.35
N ALA A 339 -3.88 0.01 -27.04
CA ALA A 339 -4.67 -1.13 -27.48
C ALA A 339 -5.24 -1.95 -26.31
N SER A 340 -4.53 -1.99 -25.18
CA SER A 340 -4.93 -2.73 -23.99
C SER A 340 -6.23 -2.20 -23.38
N LEU A 341 -6.53 -0.91 -23.56
CA LEU A 341 -7.73 -0.26 -22.99
C LEU A 341 -9.03 -0.82 -23.58
N HIS A 342 -9.03 -1.33 -24.82
CA HIS A 342 -10.20 -1.94 -25.43
C HIS A 342 -10.74 -3.14 -24.64
N HIS A 343 -9.86 -3.89 -23.97
CA HIS A 343 -10.26 -5.05 -23.18
C HIS A 343 -10.99 -4.67 -21.87
N LEU A 344 -10.92 -3.40 -21.45
CA LEU A 344 -11.58 -2.91 -20.25
C LEU A 344 -13.06 -2.54 -20.49
N GLU A 345 -13.49 -2.36 -21.75
CA GLU A 345 -14.87 -1.94 -22.10
C GLU A 345 -15.94 -2.93 -21.60
N ALA A 346 -15.59 -4.20 -21.45
CA ALA A 346 -16.49 -5.23 -20.95
C ALA A 346 -16.78 -5.11 -19.44
N LEU A 347 -15.95 -4.41 -18.67
CA LEU A 347 -16.06 -4.26 -17.22
C LEU A 347 -17.07 -3.17 -16.84
N ARG A 348 -18.34 -3.35 -17.22
CA ARG A 348 -19.38 -2.32 -17.12
C ARG A 348 -19.79 -1.94 -15.70
N SER A 349 -19.53 -2.82 -14.73
CA SER A 349 -19.80 -2.56 -13.30
C SER A 349 -18.67 -1.79 -12.59
N LEU A 350 -17.59 -1.46 -13.30
CA LEU A 350 -16.41 -0.89 -12.69
C LEU A 350 -16.65 0.56 -12.24
N GLU A 351 -16.37 0.83 -10.98
CA GLU A 351 -16.50 2.14 -10.34
C GLU A 351 -15.12 2.80 -10.13
N GLN A 352 -14.06 2.00 -10.04
CA GLN A 352 -12.70 2.49 -9.79
C GLN A 352 -11.70 1.77 -10.70
N LEU A 353 -10.94 2.56 -11.46
CA LEU A 353 -9.88 2.08 -12.34
C LEU A 353 -8.58 2.83 -12.05
N SER A 354 -7.50 2.07 -11.87
CA SER A 354 -6.14 2.59 -11.87
C SER A 354 -5.34 1.91 -12.97
N ILE A 355 -4.75 2.72 -13.87
CA ILE A 355 -3.76 2.30 -14.85
C ILE A 355 -2.46 3.09 -14.66
N ALA A 356 -2.23 3.55 -13.44
CA ALA A 356 -1.11 4.40 -13.13
C ALA A 356 0.24 3.73 -13.45
N TYR A 357 1.20 4.52 -13.92
CA TYR A 357 2.54 4.07 -14.31
C TYR A 357 2.58 3.04 -15.44
N CYS A 358 1.49 2.88 -16.21
CA CYS A 358 1.49 2.15 -17.48
C CYS A 358 2.01 3.07 -18.61
N THR A 359 3.32 3.30 -18.64
CA THR A 359 3.98 4.36 -19.42
C THR A 359 3.80 4.30 -20.95
N ALA A 360 3.36 3.17 -21.49
CA ALA A 360 3.09 2.98 -22.92
C ALA A 360 1.64 3.38 -23.32
N VAL A 361 0.80 3.80 -22.37
CA VAL A 361 -0.47 4.48 -22.66
C VAL A 361 -0.18 5.94 -23.01
N THR A 362 -0.79 6.43 -24.09
CA THR A 362 -0.59 7.77 -24.65
C THR A 362 -1.90 8.54 -24.73
N ASP A 363 -1.83 9.79 -25.21
CA ASP A 363 -3.03 10.59 -25.48
C ASP A 363 -4.00 9.91 -26.47
N GLU A 364 -3.53 9.07 -27.38
CA GLU A 364 -4.41 8.37 -28.33
C GLU A 364 -5.36 7.40 -27.59
N GLY A 365 -4.84 6.54 -26.72
CA GLY A 365 -5.65 5.58 -25.97
C GLY A 365 -6.74 6.24 -25.12
N LEU A 366 -6.45 7.41 -24.54
CA LEU A 366 -7.41 8.16 -23.74
C LEU A 366 -8.45 8.90 -24.61
N ARG A 367 -8.07 9.38 -25.81
CA ARG A 367 -8.97 10.07 -26.75
C ARG A 367 -9.96 9.13 -27.44
N LEU A 368 -9.66 7.85 -27.57
CA LEU A 368 -10.57 6.84 -28.16
C LEU A 368 -11.89 6.68 -27.38
N GLY A 369 -12.02 7.26 -26.19
CA GLY A 369 -13.28 7.36 -25.46
C GLY A 369 -13.78 6.02 -24.91
N ILE A 370 -12.97 4.95 -24.95
CA ILE A 370 -13.35 3.63 -24.42
C ILE A 370 -13.73 3.76 -22.94
N LEU A 371 -12.92 4.48 -22.18
CA LEU A 371 -13.17 4.73 -20.77
C LEU A 371 -14.40 5.64 -20.54
N GLN A 372 -14.78 6.50 -21.50
CA GLN A 372 -16.00 7.33 -21.40
C GLN A 372 -17.27 6.48 -21.39
N LYS A 373 -17.24 5.31 -22.07
CA LYS A 373 -18.37 4.38 -22.13
C LYS A 373 -18.58 3.64 -20.81
N MET A 374 -17.63 3.68 -19.89
CA MET A 374 -17.72 3.04 -18.57
C MET A 374 -18.55 3.92 -17.63
N THR A 375 -19.86 3.99 -17.85
CA THR A 375 -20.75 4.98 -17.19
C THR A 375 -20.86 4.86 -15.67
N HIS A 376 -20.44 3.73 -15.09
CA HIS A 376 -20.38 3.54 -13.64
C HIS A 376 -19.05 3.99 -13.02
N LEU A 377 -18.05 4.34 -13.84
CA LEU A 377 -16.74 4.72 -13.37
C LEU A 377 -16.82 6.04 -12.60
N GLN A 378 -16.33 6.06 -11.37
CA GLN A 378 -16.34 7.22 -10.49
C GLN A 378 -14.94 7.74 -10.19
N LEU A 379 -13.95 6.83 -10.16
CA LEU A 379 -12.55 7.16 -9.88
C LEU A 379 -11.67 6.61 -11.00
N LEU A 380 -10.87 7.49 -11.58
CA LEU A 380 -9.86 7.15 -12.57
C LEU A 380 -8.47 7.67 -12.14
N GLU A 381 -7.48 6.79 -12.01
CA GLU A 381 -6.12 7.15 -11.63
C GLU A 381 -5.15 6.89 -12.80
N LEU A 382 -4.51 7.98 -13.26
CA LEU A 382 -3.69 8.11 -14.46
C LEU A 382 -2.28 8.67 -14.16
N ARG A 383 -1.88 8.78 -12.89
CA ARG A 383 -0.51 9.15 -12.51
C ARG A 383 0.51 8.21 -13.14
N GLY A 384 1.68 8.72 -13.48
CA GLY A 384 2.78 7.93 -14.05
C GLY A 384 2.64 7.65 -15.55
N LEU A 385 1.61 8.16 -16.23
CA LEU A 385 1.43 8.02 -17.67
C LEU A 385 2.29 9.05 -18.42
N THR A 386 3.60 8.81 -18.47
CA THR A 386 4.62 9.76 -18.97
C THR A 386 4.46 10.23 -20.41
N SER A 387 3.60 9.58 -21.18
CA SER A 387 3.31 9.87 -22.60
C SER A 387 1.99 10.61 -22.80
N VAL A 388 1.29 10.93 -21.72
CA VAL A 388 0.05 11.70 -21.70
C VAL A 388 0.37 13.19 -21.52
N THR A 389 -0.31 14.04 -22.28
CA THR A 389 -0.11 15.49 -22.30
C THR A 389 -1.45 16.22 -22.19
N ASP A 390 -1.42 17.55 -22.30
CA ASP A 390 -2.63 18.38 -22.33
C ASP A 390 -3.65 17.97 -23.43
N ALA A 391 -3.21 17.28 -24.48
CA ALA A 391 -4.07 16.86 -25.60
C ALA A 391 -5.18 15.86 -25.20
N SER A 392 -4.94 14.99 -24.22
CA SER A 392 -5.98 14.08 -23.73
C SER A 392 -6.96 14.74 -22.76
N LEU A 393 -6.58 15.85 -22.09
CA LEU A 393 -7.42 16.49 -21.09
C LEU A 393 -8.71 17.05 -21.67
N GLU A 394 -8.73 17.47 -22.93
CA GLU A 394 -9.97 17.90 -23.61
C GLU A 394 -10.98 16.75 -23.71
N SER A 395 -10.53 15.55 -24.09
CA SER A 395 -11.38 14.36 -24.15
C SER A 395 -11.73 13.84 -22.75
N LEU A 396 -10.80 13.91 -21.79
CA LEU A 396 -11.06 13.56 -20.40
C LEU A 396 -12.06 14.51 -19.73
N SER A 397 -12.13 15.78 -20.17
CA SER A 397 -13.10 16.76 -19.68
C SER A 397 -14.56 16.39 -20.00
N GLN A 398 -14.78 15.47 -20.95
CA GLN A 398 -16.11 14.98 -21.32
C GLN A 398 -16.63 13.89 -20.36
N PHE A 399 -15.81 13.41 -19.42
CA PHE A 399 -16.18 12.36 -18.47
C PHE A 399 -17.02 12.90 -17.29
N GLY A 400 -18.09 13.65 -17.58
CA GLY A 400 -18.86 14.40 -16.57
C GLY A 400 -19.49 13.58 -15.44
N HIS A 401 -19.43 12.24 -15.50
CA HIS A 401 -19.89 11.33 -14.47
C HIS A 401 -18.81 10.97 -13.43
N LEU A 402 -17.53 11.24 -13.69
CA LEU A 402 -16.44 10.96 -12.74
C LEU A 402 -16.56 11.83 -11.49
N LYS A 403 -16.35 11.24 -10.32
CA LYS A 403 -16.21 11.96 -9.05
C LYS A 403 -14.78 12.40 -8.78
N GLN A 404 -13.82 11.61 -9.25
CA GLN A 404 -12.40 11.84 -9.01
C GLN A 404 -11.55 11.41 -10.21
N ILE A 405 -10.55 12.23 -10.52
CA ILE A 405 -9.50 11.86 -11.46
C ILE A 405 -8.13 12.28 -10.91
N GLY A 406 -7.21 11.32 -10.89
CA GLY A 406 -5.80 11.54 -10.54
C GLY A 406 -4.98 11.62 -11.81
N ILE A 407 -4.34 12.76 -12.05
CA ILE A 407 -3.48 12.99 -13.21
C ILE A 407 -2.26 13.77 -12.75
N ARG A 408 -1.14 13.07 -12.59
CA ARG A 408 0.10 13.70 -12.12
C ARG A 408 1.22 13.42 -13.11
N GLU A 409 1.40 14.35 -14.04
CA GLU A 409 2.47 14.32 -15.04
C GLU A 409 3.06 15.71 -15.27
N ASP A 410 4.38 15.76 -15.47
CA ASP A 410 5.11 17.00 -15.72
C ASP A 410 4.74 17.64 -17.06
N LYS A 411 4.32 16.83 -18.03
CA LYS A 411 3.90 17.29 -19.37
C LYS A 411 2.50 17.88 -19.42
N ILE A 412 1.76 17.79 -18.31
CA ILE A 412 0.44 18.38 -18.18
C ILE A 412 0.62 19.75 -17.53
N SER A 413 0.03 20.80 -18.08
CA SER A 413 0.11 22.15 -17.52
C SER A 413 -0.90 22.35 -16.39
N TRP A 414 -0.70 23.35 -15.52
CA TRP A 414 -1.72 23.74 -14.55
C TRP A 414 -2.92 24.42 -15.22
N GLU A 415 -2.68 25.15 -16.31
CA GLU A 415 -3.73 25.79 -17.10
C GLU A 415 -4.74 24.78 -17.64
N SER A 416 -4.27 23.68 -18.22
CA SER A 416 -5.16 22.64 -18.75
C SER A 416 -5.91 21.89 -17.66
N VAL A 417 -5.32 21.71 -16.48
CA VAL A 417 -6.03 21.18 -15.29
C VAL A 417 -7.13 22.14 -14.82
N ASP A 418 -6.88 23.44 -14.81
CA ASP A 418 -7.89 24.43 -14.40
C ASP A 418 -9.04 24.53 -15.42
N LYS A 419 -8.74 24.39 -16.72
CA LYS A 419 -9.77 24.23 -17.77
C LYS A 419 -10.62 22.98 -17.53
N MET A 420 -9.98 21.85 -17.23
CA MET A 420 -10.69 20.60 -16.92
C MET A 420 -11.58 20.72 -15.67
N ARG A 421 -11.07 21.34 -14.59
CA ARG A 421 -11.86 21.61 -13.38
C ARG A 421 -13.08 22.50 -13.66
N SER A 422 -12.91 23.47 -14.56
CA SER A 422 -14.01 24.34 -15.00
C SER A 422 -15.06 23.58 -15.82
N ALA A 423 -14.63 22.65 -16.68
CA ALA A 423 -15.52 21.80 -17.47
C ALA A 423 -16.22 20.72 -16.63
N MET A 424 -15.59 20.26 -15.54
CA MET A 424 -16.07 19.19 -14.67
C MET A 424 -16.18 19.66 -13.21
N PRO A 425 -17.08 20.59 -12.88
CA PRO A 425 -17.12 21.27 -11.58
C PRO A 425 -17.42 20.33 -10.39
N ASN A 426 -18.01 19.17 -10.65
CA ASN A 426 -18.33 18.15 -9.63
C ASN A 426 -17.23 17.08 -9.48
N THR A 427 -16.16 17.16 -10.28
CA THR A 427 -15.07 16.18 -10.29
C THR A 427 -13.85 16.72 -9.55
N ARG A 428 -13.31 15.94 -8.63
CA ARG A 428 -12.05 16.26 -7.95
C ARG A 428 -10.88 15.87 -8.84
N VAL A 429 -10.21 16.87 -9.40
CA VAL A 429 -9.00 16.70 -10.21
C VAL A 429 -7.75 16.88 -9.34
N PHE A 430 -7.02 15.79 -9.12
CA PHE A 430 -5.75 15.75 -8.38
C PHE A 430 -4.58 15.75 -9.36
N LYS A 431 -3.62 16.65 -9.15
CA LYS A 431 -2.36 16.71 -9.88
C LYS A 431 -1.19 16.71 -8.90
#